data_AF-A0A941P436-F1
#
_entry.id   AF-A0A941P436-F1
#
_cell.length_a   1.000
_cell.length_b   1.000
_cell.length_c   1.000
_cell.angle_alpha   90.00
_cell.angle_beta   90.00
_cell.angle_gamma   90.00
#
_symmetry.space_group_name_H-M   'P 1'
#
loop_
_entity.id
_entity.type
_entity.pdbx_description
1 polymer ?
#
loop_
_entity_poly.entity_id
_entity_poly.type
_entity_poly.pdbx_seq_one_letter_code
_entity_poly.pdbx_strand_id
1 'polypeptide(L)'
;MTPQALIETTVMMGLLVLAGGAWGVLYCVGRVRARKDLVRAGVASYALALLLALAIAVISPLDFGWKLLIIGSALAYAAIPPITLRYLERLHSDEEAHS
;
A
#
# COMPACT_ATOMS: atom_id res chain seq x y z
N MET A 1 -20.45 -2.98 18.06
CA MET A 1 -19.16 -2.26 18.11
C MET A 1 -19.27 -1.14 19.16
N THR A 2 -18.28 -1.00 20.04
CA THR A 2 -18.24 0.11 21.02
C THR A 2 -17.61 1.37 20.39
N PRO A 3 -17.86 2.57 20.93
CA PRO A 3 -17.23 3.80 20.43
C PRO A 3 -15.70 3.77 20.48
N GLN A 4 -15.13 3.16 21.53
CA GLN A 4 -13.68 2.99 21.65
C GLN A 4 -13.12 2.10 20.53
N ALA A 5 -13.75 0.94 20.29
CA ALA A 5 -13.30 0.02 19.25
C ALA A 5 -13.44 0.60 17.83
N LEU A 6 -14.43 1.48 17.61
CA LEU A 6 -14.55 2.25 16.37
C LEU A 6 -13.30 3.12 16.18
N ILE A 7 -12.93 3.93 17.17
CA ILE A 7 -11.78 4.85 17.10
C ILE A 7 -10.48 4.07 16.86
N GLU A 8 -10.24 3.00 17.62
CA GLU A 8 -9.07 2.14 17.45
C GLU A 8 -8.99 1.58 16.03
N THR A 9 -10.10 1.05 15.51
CA THR A 9 -10.17 0.51 14.14
C THR A 9 -9.89 1.60 13.10
N THR A 10 -10.49 2.78 13.24
CA THR A 10 -10.27 3.90 12.31
C THR A 10 -8.83 4.39 12.32
N VAL A 11 -8.19 4.47 13.50
CA VAL A 11 -6.77 4.84 13.61
C VAL A 11 -5.89 3.80 12.92
N MET A 12 -6.13 2.51 13.14
CA MET A 12 -5.39 1.44 12.46
C MET A 12 -5.58 1.49 10.94
N MET A 13 -6.79 1.76 10.46
CA MET A 13 -7.06 1.94 9.03
C MET A 13 -6.32 3.16 8.46
N GLY A 14 -6.27 4.27 9.19
CA GLY A 14 -5.49 5.44 8.80
C GLY A 14 -4.00 5.12 8.67
N LEU A 15 -3.43 4.42 9.66
CA LEU A 15 -2.03 3.97 9.62
C LEU A 15 -1.77 3.00 8.47
N LEU A 16 -2.71 2.09 8.18
CA LEU A 16 -2.63 1.16 7.06
C LEU A 16 -2.50 1.92 5.73
N VAL A 17 -3.37 2.92 5.51
CA VAL A 17 -3.36 3.74 4.30
C VAL A 17 -2.08 4.57 4.20
N LEU A 18 -1.61 5.17 5.30
CA LEU A 18 -0.34 5.91 5.30
C LEU A 18 0.86 5.02 4.96
N ALA A 19 0.92 3.82 5.53
CA ALA A 19 1.97 2.84 5.22
C ALA A 19 1.90 2.37 3.75
N GLY A 20 0.70 2.12 3.23
CA GLY A 20 0.48 1.80 1.82
C GLY A 20 0.84 2.93 0.85
N GLY A 21 0.52 4.18 1.21
CA GLY A 21 0.93 5.36 0.46
C GLY A 21 2.45 5.55 0.46
N ALA A 22 3.08 5.39 1.62
CA ALA A 22 4.54 5.44 1.74
C ALA A 22 5.22 4.35 0.89
N TRP A 23 4.67 3.13 0.86
CA TRP A 23 5.12 2.07 -0.05
C TRP A 23 5.15 2.55 -1.51
N GLY A 24 4.03 3.05 -2.02
CA GLY A 24 3.94 3.50 -3.41
C GLY A 24 4.91 4.63 -3.74
N VAL A 25 4.95 5.67 -2.90
CA VAL A 25 5.82 6.84 -3.13
C VAL A 25 7.30 6.43 -3.07
N LEU A 26 7.72 5.72 -2.04
CA LEU A 26 9.12 5.33 -1.86
C LEU A 26 9.58 4.35 -2.93
N TYR A 27 8.71 3.42 -3.35
CA TYR A 27 8.98 2.52 -4.45
C TYR A 27 9.21 3.30 -5.75
N CYS A 28 8.27 4.15 -6.16
CA CYS A 28 8.36 4.90 -7.41
C CYS A 28 9.58 5.83 -7.41
N VAL A 29 9.76 6.64 -6.37
CA VAL A 29 10.91 7.55 -6.26
C VAL A 29 12.23 6.77 -6.23
N GLY A 30 12.27 5.65 -5.50
CA GLY A 30 13.45 4.79 -5.42
C GLY A 30 13.82 4.18 -6.77
N ARG A 31 12.83 3.76 -7.57
CA ARG A 31 13.04 3.21 -8.91
C ARG A 31 13.50 4.30 -9.89
N VAL A 32 12.82 5.44 -9.94
CA VAL A 32 13.16 6.56 -10.85
C VAL A 32 14.55 7.13 -10.53
N ARG A 33 14.91 7.25 -9.25
CA ARG A 33 16.23 7.77 -8.83
C ARG A 33 17.32 6.70 -8.73
N ALA A 34 17.04 5.46 -9.14
CA ALA A 34 17.94 4.30 -8.98
C ALA A 34 18.48 4.10 -7.54
N ARG A 35 17.71 4.52 -6.52
CA ARG A 35 18.08 4.43 -5.10
C ARG A 35 17.46 3.21 -4.44
N LYS A 36 18.26 2.14 -4.31
CA LYS A 36 17.85 0.86 -3.68
C LYS A 36 17.36 1.04 -2.24
N ASP A 37 17.91 1.99 -1.48
CA ASP A 37 17.50 2.21 -0.10
C ASP A 37 16.07 2.74 0.03
N LEU A 38 15.64 3.61 -0.90
CA LEU A 38 14.26 4.08 -0.93
C LEU A 38 13.29 2.95 -1.29
N VAL A 39 13.68 2.07 -2.23
CA VAL A 39 12.89 0.87 -2.55
C VAL A 39 12.77 -0.04 -1.31
N ARG A 40 13.86 -0.28 -0.58
CA ARG A 40 13.84 -1.07 0.67
C ARG A 40 12.96 -0.43 1.74
N ALA A 41 13.05 0.89 1.93
CA ALA A 41 12.19 1.62 2.86
C ALA A 41 10.71 1.49 2.46
N GLY A 42 10.41 1.56 1.16
CA GLY A 42 9.08 1.29 0.64
C GLY A 42 8.60 -0.12 1.00
N VAL A 43 9.41 -1.15 0.75
CA VAL A 43 9.06 -2.55 1.07
C VAL A 43 8.82 -2.71 2.57
N ALA A 44 9.61 -2.05 3.43
CA ALA A 44 9.38 -2.04 4.86
C ALA A 44 8.03 -1.39 5.23
N SER A 45 7.66 -0.28 4.60
CA SER A 45 6.34 0.33 4.76
C SER A 45 5.21 -0.59 4.30
N TYR A 46 5.41 -1.35 3.22
CA TYR A 46 4.43 -2.36 2.77
C TYR A 46 4.28 -3.50 3.78
N ALA A 47 5.38 -4.00 4.34
CA ALA A 47 5.35 -5.01 5.39
C ALA A 47 4.59 -4.51 6.63
N LEU A 48 4.80 -3.24 7.03
CA LEU A 48 4.02 -2.61 8.09
C LEU A 48 2.52 -2.53 7.75
N ALA A 49 2.17 -2.19 6.51
CA ALA A 49 0.78 -2.21 6.06
C ALA A 49 0.16 -3.61 6.18
N LEU A 50 0.88 -4.67 5.81
CA LEU A 50 0.40 -6.05 5.98
C LEU A 50 0.19 -6.42 7.46
N LEU A 51 1.11 -6.01 8.35
CA LEU A 51 0.96 -6.22 9.78
C LEU A 51 -0.26 -5.48 10.35
N LEU A 52 -0.52 -4.25 9.90
CA LEU A 52 -1.70 -3.50 10.29
C LEU A 52 -2.98 -4.13 9.77
N ALA A 53 -3.01 -4.60 8.52
CA ALA A 53 -4.16 -5.31 7.95
C ALA A 53 -4.47 -6.59 8.75
N LEU A 54 -3.44 -7.36 9.12
CA LEU A 54 -3.60 -8.55 9.95
C LEU A 54 -4.10 -8.18 11.36
N ALA A 55 -3.54 -7.14 11.98
CA ALA A 55 -3.97 -6.67 13.29
C ALA A 55 -5.43 -6.20 13.28
N ILE A 56 -5.87 -5.49 12.23
CA ILE A 56 -7.29 -5.13 12.06
C ILE A 56 -8.14 -6.39 11.93
N ALA A 57 -7.74 -7.37 11.12
CA ALA A 57 -8.51 -8.59 10.92
C ALA A 57 -8.70 -9.40 12.22
N VAL A 58 -7.68 -9.43 13.09
CA VAL A 58 -7.69 -10.19 14.35
C VAL A 58 -8.41 -9.42 15.47
N ILE A 59 -8.12 -8.14 15.64
CA ILE A 59 -8.48 -7.38 16.85
C ILE A 59 -9.79 -6.59 16.68
N SER A 60 -10.08 -6.11 15.46
CA SER A 60 -11.25 -5.26 15.26
C SER A 60 -12.57 -6.05 15.36
N PRO A 61 -13.65 -5.40 15.83
CA PRO A 61 -15.00 -5.97 15.87
C PRO A 61 -15.70 -5.91 14.51
N LEU A 62 -14.96 -5.73 13.41
CA LEU A 62 -15.51 -5.72 12.06
C LEU A 62 -16.12 -7.09 11.71
N ASP A 63 -17.18 -7.06 10.92
CA ASP A 63 -17.73 -8.28 10.34
C ASP A 63 -16.74 -8.92 9.37
N PHE A 64 -16.91 -10.23 9.18
CA PHE A 64 -15.99 -11.06 8.38
C PHE A 64 -15.77 -10.52 6.96
N GLY A 65 -16.83 -10.02 6.29
CA GLY A 65 -16.73 -9.46 4.94
C GLY A 65 -15.78 -8.26 4.85
N TRP A 66 -15.80 -7.36 5.85
CA TRP A 66 -14.91 -6.21 5.90
C TRP A 66 -13.45 -6.62 6.15
N LYS A 67 -13.24 -7.63 6.99
CA LYS A 67 -11.90 -8.18 7.25
C LYS A 67 -11.29 -8.76 5.98
N LEU A 68 -12.08 -9.52 5.21
CA LEU A 68 -11.65 -10.05 3.91
C LEU A 68 -11.31 -8.93 2.92
N LEU A 69 -12.14 -7.89 2.86
CA LEU A 69 -11.89 -6.74 1.97
C LEU A 69 -10.55 -6.06 2.30
N ILE A 70 -10.26 -5.84 3.59
CA ILE A 70 -9.02 -5.20 4.04
C ILE A 70 -7.81 -6.05 3.67
N ILE A 71 -7.83 -7.36 3.97
CA ILE A 71 -6.73 -8.27 3.65
C ILE A 71 -6.53 -8.37 2.14
N GLY A 72 -7.61 -8.58 1.39
CA GLY A 72 -7.56 -8.64 -0.08
C GLY A 72 -6.98 -7.36 -0.69
N SER A 73 -7.40 -6.20 -0.19
CA SER A 73 -6.90 -4.90 -0.63
C SER A 73 -5.40 -4.74 -0.31
N ALA A 74 -4.99 -5.07 0.91
CA ALA A 74 -3.59 -4.99 1.33
C ALA A 74 -2.68 -5.89 0.48
N LEU A 75 -3.14 -7.08 0.09
CA LEU A 75 -2.43 -7.97 -0.83
C LEU A 75 -2.35 -7.37 -2.24
N ALA A 76 -3.46 -6.85 -2.76
CA ALA A 76 -3.50 -6.22 -4.07
C ALA A 76 -2.55 -5.01 -4.18
N TYR A 77 -2.34 -4.28 -3.08
CA TYR A 77 -1.45 -3.12 -3.02
C TYR A 77 0.03 -3.45 -3.29
N ALA A 78 0.47 -4.71 -3.17
CA ALA A 78 1.81 -5.12 -3.60
C ALA A 78 2.07 -4.82 -5.07
N ALA A 79 1.03 -5.00 -5.91
CA ALA A 79 1.15 -4.94 -7.35
C ALA A 79 0.99 -3.53 -7.91
N ILE A 80 0.36 -2.60 -7.17
CA ILE A 80 0.04 -1.26 -7.68
C ILE A 80 1.31 -0.50 -8.10
N PRO A 81 2.32 -0.26 -7.24
CA PRO A 81 3.48 0.53 -7.65
C PRO A 81 4.28 -0.04 -8.83
N PRO A 82 4.62 -1.36 -8.89
CA PRO A 82 5.35 -1.89 -10.03
C PRO A 82 4.55 -1.89 -11.33
N ILE A 83 3.23 -2.14 -11.28
CA ILE A 83 2.39 -2.13 -12.49
C ILE A 83 2.26 -0.69 -13.01
N THR A 84 1.90 0.25 -12.13
CA THR A 84 1.71 1.65 -12.51
C THR A 84 3.00 2.24 -13.07
N LEU A 85 4.16 1.97 -12.46
CA LEU A 85 5.43 2.50 -12.96
C LEU A 85 5.77 1.94 -14.35
N ARG A 86 5.62 0.62 -14.57
CA ARG A 86 5.85 0.00 -15.89
C ARG A 86 4.92 0.55 -16.96
N TYR A 87 3.67 0.84 -16.59
CA TYR A 87 2.71 1.44 -17.50
C TYR A 87 3.13 2.86 -17.91
N LEU A 88 3.59 3.67 -16.96
CA LEU A 88 4.10 5.01 -17.23
C LEU A 88 5.37 4.99 -18.09
N GLU A 89 6.30 4.07 -17.82
CA GLU A 89 7.52 3.88 -18.61
C GLU A 89 7.20 3.55 -20.08
N ARG A 90 6.20 2.69 -20.31
CA ARG A 90 5.74 2.36 -21.67
C ARG A 90 5.12 3.56 -22.38
N LEU A 91 4.22 4.28 -21.69
CA LEU A 91 3.55 5.44 -22.27
C LEU A 91 4.55 6.52 -22.71
N HIS A 92 5.57 6.76 -21.88
CA HIS A 92 6.61 7.74 -22.21
C HIS A 92 7.48 7.28 -23.38
N SER A 93 7.83 5.98 -23.45
CA SER A 93 8.60 5.43 -24.57
C SER A 93 7.83 5.52 -25.90
N ASP A 94 6.51 5.29 -25.86
CA ASP A 94 5.65 5.43 -27.03
C ASP A 94 5.54 6.89 -27.48
N GLU A 95 5.49 7.85 -26.54
CA GLU A 95 5.49 9.29 -26.83
C GLU A 95 6.79 9.73 -27.51
N GLU A 96 7.95 9.31 -26.99
CA GLU A 96 9.27 9.61 -27.59
C GLU A 96 9.43 9.02 -29.00
N ALA A 97 8.81 7.88 -29.30
CA ALA A 97 8.90 7.23 -30.61
C ALA A 97 8.03 7.90 -31.71
N HIS A 98 7.04 8.71 -31.32
CA HIS A 98 6.13 9.39 -32.24
C HIS A 98 6.33 10.93 -32.27
N SER A 99 7.35 11.45 -31.57
CA SER A 99 7.80 12.85 -31.63
C SER A 99 8.93 13.05 -32.63
#